data_AF-A0A965ICJ9-F1
#
_entry.id   AF-A0A965ICJ9-F1
#
_cell.length_a   1.000
_cell.length_b   1.000
_cell.length_c   1.000
_cell.angle_alpha   90.00
_cell.angle_beta   90.00
_cell.angle_gamma   90.00
#
_symmetry.space_group_name_H-M   'P 1'
#
loop_
_entity.id
_entity.type
_entity.pdbx_description
1 polymer ?
#
loop_
_entity_poly.entity_id
_entity_poly.type
_entity_poly.pdbx_seq_one_letter_code
_entity_poly.pdbx_strand_id
1 'polypeptide(L)'
;MATQYPFADLKAKYNEFELFKKKLPQVAVAMPEFFRVLEISFKSIEQKNAFNQPQGIYQSTGFDTAVKMLLIAMINDQIIGINSDTVEFIHAMRTLTLKWYSFGNELNACVYFGHYFYSLHSQSLHLIKDQLNNIRFLIDETNQLSKDVATLELIKPPSSNAWYINDDVIGDKLLPIVVSKRDVTKVDLPIPGYQFSFNASKIYDLRTPVFLHAHCVERPQVNNGKAIVSCPSCSQKCRVPVFHTVEVKCPNCKQVWQQRI
;
A
#
# COMPACT_ATOMS: atom_id res chain seq x y z
N MET A 1 22.79 -1.30 12.40
CA MET A 1 21.72 -0.34 12.73
C MET A 1 20.40 -1.04 12.45
N ALA A 2 19.47 -1.08 13.40
CA ALA A 2 18.15 -1.63 13.13
C ALA A 2 17.51 -0.84 11.98
N THR A 3 17.10 -1.53 10.91
CA THR A 3 16.43 -0.90 9.77
C THR A 3 15.08 -0.38 10.25
N GLN A 4 14.96 0.93 10.48
CA GLN A 4 13.69 1.53 10.86
C GLN A 4 12.81 1.65 9.61
N TYR A 5 11.68 0.95 9.60
CA TYR A 5 10.70 1.05 8.51
C TYR A 5 9.94 2.38 8.60
N PRO A 6 9.62 3.06 7.48
CA PRO A 6 9.03 4.42 7.50
C PRO A 6 7.65 4.55 8.17
N PHE A 7 6.98 3.42 8.41
CA PHE A 7 5.69 3.35 9.10
C PHE A 7 5.79 2.77 10.51
N ALA A 8 6.99 2.47 11.02
CA ALA A 8 7.17 1.77 12.30
C ALA A 8 6.55 2.53 13.48
N ASP A 9 6.53 3.87 13.43
CA ASP A 9 6.00 4.73 14.49
C ASP A 9 4.49 5.02 14.35
N LEU A 10 3.80 4.40 13.38
CA LEU A 10 2.38 4.60 13.17
C LEU A 10 1.56 4.09 14.37
N LYS A 11 0.71 4.96 14.92
CA LYS A 11 -0.21 4.64 16.01
C LYS A 11 -1.63 5.13 15.70
N ALA A 12 -2.61 4.29 16.02
CA ALA A 12 -4.02 4.65 15.93
C ALA A 12 -4.42 5.65 17.02
N LYS A 13 -5.50 6.41 16.77
CA LYS A 13 -6.09 7.29 17.79
C LYS A 13 -6.83 6.49 18.88
N TYR A 14 -6.97 7.09 20.06
CA TYR A 14 -7.78 6.56 21.15
C TYR A 14 -9.22 6.30 20.64
N ASN A 15 -9.72 5.07 20.79
CA ASN A 15 -11.02 4.54 20.30
C ASN A 15 -11.09 4.03 18.85
N GLU A 16 -10.05 4.16 18.03
CA GLU A 16 -10.11 3.65 16.65
C GLU A 16 -10.22 2.12 16.59
N PHE A 17 -9.65 1.40 17.57
CA PHE A 17 -9.76 -0.06 17.63
C PHE A 17 -11.18 -0.53 17.94
N GLU A 18 -11.87 0.13 18.87
CA GLU A 18 -13.27 -0.18 19.17
C GLU A 18 -14.18 0.14 17.98
N LEU A 19 -13.94 1.27 17.31
CA LEU A 19 -14.65 1.63 16.09
C LEU A 19 -14.38 0.61 14.97
N PHE A 20 -13.13 0.14 14.82
CA PHE A 20 -12.75 -0.90 13.87
C PHE A 20 -13.52 -2.20 14.13
N LYS A 21 -13.53 -2.71 15.36
CA LYS A 21 -14.29 -3.92 15.72
C LYS A 21 -15.79 -3.77 15.46
N LYS A 22 -16.34 -2.58 15.71
CA LYS A 22 -17.78 -2.29 15.51
C LYS A 22 -18.15 -2.21 14.03
N LYS A 23 -17.30 -1.59 13.21
CA LYS A 23 -17.59 -1.29 11.80
C LYS A 23 -17.15 -2.40 10.85
N LEU A 24 -16.11 -3.14 11.22
CA LEU A 24 -15.49 -4.19 10.43
C LEU A 24 -15.41 -5.49 11.26
N PRO A 25 -16.56 -6.05 11.71
CA PRO A 25 -16.58 -7.18 12.63
C PRO A 25 -15.97 -8.45 12.04
N GLN A 26 -16.19 -8.75 10.74
CA GLN A 26 -15.64 -9.96 10.13
C GLN A 26 -14.12 -9.84 9.95
N VAL A 27 -13.64 -8.66 9.53
CA VAL A 27 -12.22 -8.38 9.39
C VAL A 27 -11.55 -8.40 10.75
N ALA A 28 -12.16 -7.81 11.79
CA ALA A 28 -11.61 -7.86 13.15
C ALA A 28 -11.43 -9.29 13.68
N VAL A 29 -12.28 -10.24 13.26
CA VAL A 29 -12.14 -11.66 13.57
C VAL A 29 -11.04 -12.34 12.74
N ALA A 30 -10.87 -11.96 11.46
CA ALA A 30 -9.88 -12.57 10.56
C ALA A 30 -8.44 -12.05 10.78
N MET A 31 -8.27 -10.79 11.18
CA MET A 31 -6.95 -10.14 11.28
C MET A 31 -5.96 -10.82 12.24
N PRO A 32 -6.35 -11.31 13.44
CA PRO A 32 -5.42 -11.99 14.34
C PRO A 32 -4.72 -13.19 13.70
N GLU A 33 -5.48 -14.05 13.03
CA GLU A 33 -4.93 -15.25 12.36
C GLU A 33 -4.07 -14.87 11.16
N PHE A 34 -4.51 -13.89 10.37
CA PHE A 34 -3.73 -13.35 9.27
C PHE A 34 -2.37 -12.82 9.74
N PHE A 35 -2.34 -12.00 10.80
CA PHE A 35 -1.09 -11.48 11.37
C PHE A 35 -0.20 -12.59 11.95
N ARG A 36 -0.78 -13.54 12.68
CA ARG A 36 -0.05 -14.69 13.23
C ARG A 36 0.68 -15.46 12.13
N VAL A 37 0.02 -15.73 11.01
CA VAL A 37 0.63 -16.48 9.91
C VAL A 37 1.67 -15.67 9.14
N LEU A 38 1.49 -14.35 8.99
CA LEU A 38 2.53 -13.47 8.45
C LEU A 38 3.79 -13.48 9.33
N GLU A 39 3.62 -13.42 10.66
CA GLU A 39 4.73 -13.45 11.62
C GLU A 39 5.48 -14.80 11.61
N ILE A 40 4.76 -15.92 11.54
CA ILE A 40 5.39 -17.23 11.38
C ILE A 40 6.16 -17.29 10.06
N SER A 41 5.55 -16.81 8.98
CA SER A 41 6.19 -16.79 7.67
C SER A 41 7.40 -15.85 7.64
N PHE A 42 7.43 -14.79 8.45
CA PHE A 42 8.61 -13.94 8.61
C PHE A 42 9.84 -14.73 9.07
N LYS A 43 9.68 -15.73 9.95
CA LYS A 43 10.80 -16.59 10.38
C LYS A 43 11.44 -17.34 9.21
N SER A 44 10.66 -17.67 8.17
CA SER A 44 11.19 -18.33 6.98
C SER A 44 12.10 -17.43 6.13
N ILE A 45 11.88 -16.11 6.16
CA ILE A 45 12.76 -15.17 5.44
C ILE A 45 14.04 -14.86 6.21
N GLU A 46 14.03 -15.00 7.54
CA GLU A 46 15.22 -14.92 8.39
C GLU A 46 16.10 -16.17 8.26
N GLN A 47 15.49 -17.34 8.09
CA GLN A 47 16.18 -18.60 7.90
C GLN A 47 16.78 -18.67 6.49
N LYS A 48 18.09 -18.50 6.40
CA LYS A 48 18.83 -18.58 5.15
C LYS A 48 19.42 -19.98 4.95
N ASN A 49 19.38 -20.47 3.70
CA ASN A 49 20.07 -21.68 3.30
C ASN A 49 21.59 -21.45 3.23
N ALA A 50 22.34 -22.52 2.94
CA ALA A 50 23.81 -22.47 2.81
C ALA A 50 24.32 -21.47 1.75
N PHE A 51 23.46 -21.01 0.85
CA PHE A 51 23.76 -20.01 -0.18
C PHE A 51 23.27 -18.60 0.19
N ASN A 52 22.95 -18.36 1.47
CA ASN A 52 22.47 -17.09 2.01
C ASN A 52 21.14 -16.62 1.37
N GLN A 53 20.38 -17.54 0.78
CA GLN A 53 19.03 -17.28 0.24
C GLN A 53 17.98 -17.66 1.29
N PRO A 54 16.87 -16.93 1.42
CA PRO A 54 15.77 -17.32 2.29
C PRO A 54 15.28 -18.74 1.95
N GLN A 55 14.90 -19.56 2.93
CA GLN A 55 14.43 -20.93 2.71
C GLN A 55 13.04 -21.04 2.04
N GLY A 56 12.64 -20.03 1.27
CA GLY A 56 11.36 -19.96 0.58
C GLY A 56 10.20 -19.62 1.51
N ILE A 57 9.05 -19.31 0.91
CA ILE A 57 7.79 -19.15 1.62
C ILE A 57 7.42 -20.53 2.18
N TYR A 58 7.33 -20.67 3.50
CA TYR A 58 6.92 -21.92 4.13
C TYR A 58 5.49 -22.27 3.68
N GLN A 59 5.35 -23.21 2.73
CA GLN A 59 4.08 -23.57 2.07
C GLN A 59 3.06 -24.29 2.98
N SER A 60 3.29 -24.39 4.29
CA SER A 60 2.47 -25.25 5.18
C SER A 60 1.93 -24.59 6.46
N THR A 61 1.92 -23.25 6.56
CA THR A 61 1.48 -22.53 7.78
C THR A 61 0.03 -22.07 7.79
N GLY A 62 -0.77 -22.42 6.77
CA GLY A 62 -2.15 -21.94 6.63
C GLY A 62 -2.26 -20.52 6.04
N PHE A 63 -1.19 -20.00 5.42
CA PHE A 63 -1.17 -18.66 4.81
C PHE A 63 -2.28 -18.46 3.79
N ASP A 64 -2.45 -19.39 2.85
CA ASP A 64 -3.51 -19.33 1.84
C ASP A 64 -4.90 -19.32 2.49
N THR A 65 -5.10 -20.11 3.54
CA THR A 65 -6.34 -20.14 4.31
C THR A 65 -6.61 -18.81 5.01
N ALA A 66 -5.60 -18.23 5.67
CA ALA A 66 -5.72 -16.95 6.35
C ALA A 66 -5.99 -15.80 5.36
N VAL A 67 -5.33 -15.80 4.21
CA VAL A 67 -5.60 -14.88 3.09
C VAL A 67 -7.05 -15.04 2.62
N LYS A 68 -7.49 -16.29 2.35
CA LYS A 68 -8.86 -16.56 1.92
C LYS A 68 -9.90 -16.05 2.93
N MET A 69 -9.69 -16.31 4.21
CA MET A 69 -10.58 -15.84 5.28
C MET A 69 -10.64 -14.31 5.34
N LEU A 70 -9.49 -13.63 5.22
CA LEU A 70 -9.45 -12.18 5.19
C LEU A 70 -10.16 -11.60 3.95
N LEU A 71 -9.97 -12.20 2.76
CA LEU A 71 -10.67 -11.77 1.54
C LEU A 71 -12.19 -11.88 1.68
N ILE A 72 -12.70 -12.98 2.23
CA ILE A 72 -14.13 -13.16 2.51
C ILE A 72 -14.61 -12.10 3.51
N ALA A 73 -13.87 -11.89 4.59
CA ALA A 73 -14.20 -10.90 5.61
C ALA A 73 -14.25 -9.47 5.05
N MET A 74 -13.30 -9.09 4.20
CA MET A 74 -13.26 -7.77 3.54
C MET A 74 -14.49 -7.51 2.69
N ILE A 75 -14.96 -8.53 1.97
CA ILE A 75 -16.16 -8.42 1.14
C ILE A 75 -17.41 -8.36 2.01
N ASN A 76 -17.52 -9.21 3.04
CA ASN A 76 -18.66 -9.20 3.96
C ASN A 76 -18.80 -7.88 4.74
N ASP A 77 -17.68 -7.27 5.13
CA ASP A 77 -17.66 -5.94 5.76
C ASP A 77 -17.70 -4.78 4.75
N GLN A 78 -17.89 -5.07 3.46
CA GLN A 78 -18.07 -4.08 2.38
C GLN A 78 -16.90 -3.09 2.23
N ILE A 79 -15.68 -3.53 2.54
CA ILE A 79 -14.44 -2.76 2.36
C ILE A 79 -14.10 -2.65 0.88
N ILE A 80 -14.44 -3.69 0.12
CA ILE A 80 -14.16 -3.80 -1.31
C ILE A 80 -15.25 -4.63 -1.98
N GLY A 81 -15.59 -4.30 -3.22
CA GLY A 81 -16.60 -5.03 -3.99
C GLY A 81 -16.03 -6.32 -4.57
N ILE A 82 -16.88 -7.33 -4.76
CA ILE A 82 -16.46 -8.62 -5.34
C ILE A 82 -15.90 -8.52 -6.77
N ASN A 83 -16.32 -7.48 -7.50
CA ASN A 83 -15.91 -7.23 -8.88
C ASN A 83 -14.66 -6.33 -9.00
N SER A 84 -14.08 -5.92 -7.87
CA SER A 84 -12.81 -5.19 -7.85
C SER A 84 -11.67 -6.03 -8.40
N ASP A 85 -10.66 -5.35 -8.94
CA ASP A 85 -9.51 -6.04 -9.49
C ASP A 85 -8.58 -6.60 -8.37
N THR A 86 -7.72 -7.54 -8.73
CA THR A 86 -6.78 -8.18 -7.79
C THR A 86 -5.86 -7.17 -7.10
N VAL A 87 -5.49 -6.07 -7.77
CA VAL A 87 -4.62 -5.03 -7.21
C VAL A 87 -5.35 -4.23 -6.15
N GLU A 88 -6.62 -3.88 -6.37
CA GLU A 88 -7.48 -3.22 -5.39
C GLU A 88 -7.64 -4.08 -4.12
N PHE A 89 -7.81 -5.41 -4.27
CA PHE A 89 -7.82 -6.33 -3.13
C PHE A 89 -6.51 -6.29 -2.33
N ILE A 90 -5.36 -6.31 -3.02
CA ILE A 90 -4.05 -6.18 -2.35
C ILE A 90 -3.91 -4.81 -1.68
N HIS A 91 -4.41 -3.74 -2.28
CA HIS A 91 -4.38 -2.40 -1.68
C HIS A 91 -5.24 -2.33 -0.42
N ALA A 92 -6.42 -2.93 -0.43
CA ALA A 92 -7.28 -3.01 0.74
C ALA A 92 -6.66 -3.87 1.85
N MET A 93 -6.08 -5.04 1.51
CA MET A 93 -5.31 -5.86 2.46
C MET A 93 -4.13 -5.08 3.05
N ARG A 94 -3.40 -4.31 2.23
CA ARG A 94 -2.29 -3.45 2.67
C ARG A 94 -2.77 -2.40 3.67
N THR A 95 -3.86 -1.70 3.36
CA THR A 95 -4.43 -0.69 4.25
C THR A 95 -4.87 -1.31 5.57
N LEU A 96 -5.53 -2.47 5.54
CA LEU A 96 -5.91 -3.21 6.75
C LEU A 96 -4.70 -3.68 7.55
N THR A 97 -3.66 -4.16 6.88
CA THR A 97 -2.42 -4.59 7.52
C THR A 97 -1.79 -3.42 8.27
N LEU A 98 -1.66 -2.26 7.61
CA LEU A 98 -1.11 -1.08 8.23
C LEU A 98 -2.00 -0.55 9.37
N LYS A 99 -3.33 -0.60 9.22
CA LYS A 99 -4.28 -0.22 10.26
C LYS A 99 -4.18 -1.13 11.48
N TRP A 100 -4.12 -2.44 11.28
CA TRP A 100 -4.00 -3.41 12.36
C TRP A 100 -2.66 -3.26 13.11
N TYR A 101 -1.57 -3.04 12.38
CA TYR A 101 -0.27 -2.68 12.99
C TYR A 101 -0.36 -1.43 13.87
N SER A 102 -1.09 -0.41 13.42
CA SER A 102 -1.26 0.84 14.18
C SER A 102 -1.95 0.65 15.55
N PHE A 103 -2.63 -0.49 15.76
CA PHE A 103 -3.21 -0.88 17.05
C PHE A 103 -2.19 -1.53 18.01
N GLY A 104 -0.92 -1.66 17.61
CA GLY A 104 0.15 -2.23 18.45
C GLY A 104 0.50 -3.69 18.15
N ASN A 105 0.12 -4.20 16.98
CA ASN A 105 0.46 -5.56 16.56
C ASN A 105 1.89 -5.65 15.98
N GLU A 106 2.38 -6.87 15.81
CA GLU A 106 3.79 -7.16 15.49
C GLU A 106 4.28 -6.56 14.16
N LEU A 107 5.45 -5.92 14.19
CA LEU A 107 6.11 -5.33 13.02
C LEU A 107 6.51 -6.39 12.00
N ASN A 108 6.92 -7.57 12.46
CA ASN A 108 7.39 -8.67 11.61
C ASN A 108 6.33 -9.12 10.59
N ALA A 109 5.05 -9.08 10.97
CA ALA A 109 3.94 -9.35 10.06
C ALA A 109 3.90 -8.33 8.90
N CYS A 110 4.09 -7.04 9.19
CA CYS A 110 4.16 -6.00 8.17
C CYS A 110 5.38 -6.14 7.25
N VAL A 111 6.53 -6.54 7.82
CA VAL A 111 7.74 -6.77 7.02
C VAL A 111 7.54 -7.93 6.06
N TYR A 112 6.96 -9.05 6.52
CA TYR A 112 6.65 -10.17 5.65
C TYR A 112 5.57 -9.82 4.61
N PHE A 113 4.54 -9.04 4.97
CA PHE A 113 3.60 -8.50 4.00
C PHE A 113 4.33 -7.70 2.91
N GLY A 114 5.23 -6.79 3.32
CA GLY A 114 6.08 -6.03 2.41
C GLY A 114 6.88 -6.92 1.46
N HIS A 115 7.54 -7.95 2.02
CA HIS A 115 8.28 -8.91 1.24
C HIS A 115 7.43 -9.63 0.19
N TYR A 116 6.30 -10.20 0.62
CA TYR A 116 5.48 -11.03 -0.26
C TYR A 116 4.76 -10.21 -1.34
N PHE A 117 4.12 -9.10 -0.98
CA PHE A 117 3.27 -8.35 -1.91
C PHE A 117 4.03 -7.34 -2.79
N TYR A 118 5.21 -6.86 -2.37
CA TYR A 118 6.05 -5.98 -3.19
C TYR A 118 7.17 -6.75 -3.90
N SER A 119 7.99 -7.52 -3.17
CA SER A 119 9.15 -8.19 -3.78
C SER A 119 8.77 -9.44 -4.56
N LEU A 120 7.74 -10.18 -4.13
CA LEU A 120 7.22 -11.37 -4.81
C LEU A 120 5.88 -11.09 -5.51
N HIS A 121 5.75 -9.89 -6.08
CA HIS A 121 4.50 -9.34 -6.61
C HIS A 121 3.72 -10.32 -7.51
N SER A 122 4.37 -10.94 -8.50
CA SER A 122 3.71 -11.87 -9.42
C SER A 122 3.12 -13.10 -8.71
N GLN A 123 3.82 -13.63 -7.70
CA GLN A 123 3.34 -14.76 -6.90
C GLN A 123 2.15 -14.33 -6.05
N SER A 124 2.24 -13.15 -5.41
CA SER A 124 1.15 -12.61 -4.61
C SER A 124 -0.11 -12.35 -5.44
N LEU A 125 0.02 -11.78 -6.65
CA LEU A 125 -1.09 -11.57 -7.57
C LEU A 125 -1.74 -12.89 -7.97
N HIS A 126 -0.94 -13.91 -8.29
CA HIS A 126 -1.45 -15.22 -8.65
C HIS A 126 -2.26 -15.84 -7.51
N LEU A 127 -1.73 -15.81 -6.28
CA LEU A 127 -2.43 -16.32 -5.10
C LEU A 127 -3.77 -15.60 -4.89
N ILE A 128 -3.77 -14.26 -4.87
CA ILE A 128 -5.01 -13.51 -4.63
C ILE A 128 -6.02 -13.79 -5.75
N LYS A 129 -5.60 -13.84 -7.00
CA LYS A 129 -6.48 -14.16 -8.13
C LYS A 129 -7.10 -15.56 -7.98
N ASP A 130 -6.30 -16.55 -7.60
CA ASP A 130 -6.78 -17.92 -7.36
C ASP A 130 -7.80 -17.96 -6.20
N GLN A 131 -7.48 -17.32 -5.07
CA GLN A 131 -8.39 -17.26 -3.92
C GLN A 131 -9.70 -16.53 -4.27
N LEU A 132 -9.65 -15.43 -5.02
CA LEU A 132 -10.83 -14.70 -5.48
C LEU A 132 -11.73 -15.58 -6.36
N ASN A 133 -11.15 -16.35 -7.30
CA ASN A 133 -11.91 -17.30 -8.11
C ASN A 133 -12.58 -18.37 -7.23
N ASN A 134 -11.90 -18.84 -6.18
CA ASN A 134 -12.41 -19.87 -5.28
C ASN A 134 -13.53 -19.36 -4.34
N ILE A 135 -13.58 -18.07 -4.03
CA ILE A 135 -14.62 -17.50 -3.14
C ILE A 135 -15.78 -16.88 -3.91
N ARG A 136 -15.67 -16.68 -5.22
CA ARG A 136 -16.70 -15.98 -6.01
C ARG A 136 -18.08 -16.61 -5.91
N PHE A 137 -18.16 -17.92 -5.74
CA PHE A 137 -19.41 -18.67 -5.58
C PHE A 137 -19.98 -18.65 -4.15
N LEU A 138 -19.21 -18.18 -3.17
CA LEU A 138 -19.58 -18.19 -1.75
C LEU A 138 -20.18 -16.86 -1.30
N ILE A 139 -20.24 -15.86 -2.19
CA ILE A 139 -20.52 -14.47 -1.85
C ILE A 139 -21.63 -13.94 -2.76
N ASP A 140 -22.56 -13.20 -2.18
CA ASP A 140 -23.66 -12.55 -2.90
C ASP A 140 -23.14 -11.45 -3.84
N GLU A 141 -23.52 -11.49 -5.12
CA GLU A 141 -23.12 -10.50 -6.13
C GLU A 141 -23.69 -9.10 -5.87
N THR A 142 -24.68 -8.97 -4.99
CA THR A 142 -25.26 -7.68 -4.59
C THR A 142 -24.38 -6.89 -3.63
N ASN A 143 -23.24 -7.44 -3.20
CA ASN A 143 -22.39 -6.82 -2.20
C ASN A 143 -21.70 -5.55 -2.75
N GLN A 144 -22.16 -4.39 -2.27
CA GLN A 144 -21.67 -3.06 -2.68
C GLN A 144 -20.63 -2.55 -1.68
N LEU A 145 -19.77 -1.63 -2.14
CA LEU A 145 -18.86 -0.90 -1.28
C LEU A 145 -19.65 -0.11 -0.21
N SER A 146 -19.15 -0.12 1.02
CA SER A 146 -19.76 0.61 2.12
C SER A 146 -19.85 2.11 1.80
N LYS A 147 -21.01 2.71 2.05
CA LYS A 147 -21.22 4.17 1.96
C LYS A 147 -21.10 4.86 3.33
N ASP A 148 -20.81 4.09 4.38
CA ASP A 148 -20.67 4.61 5.73
C ASP A 148 -19.37 5.40 5.86
N VAL A 149 -19.49 6.68 6.19
CA VAL A 149 -18.36 7.62 6.28
C VAL A 149 -17.31 7.16 7.30
N ALA A 150 -17.73 6.57 8.42
CA ALA A 150 -16.80 6.09 9.43
C ALA A 150 -16.01 4.87 8.94
N THR A 151 -16.66 3.93 8.25
CA THR A 151 -15.97 2.83 7.56
C THR A 151 -14.97 3.36 6.53
N LEU A 152 -15.39 4.28 5.67
CA LEU A 152 -14.51 4.86 4.63
C LEU A 152 -13.29 5.57 5.22
N GLU A 153 -13.43 6.27 6.35
CA GLU A 153 -12.30 6.93 7.02
C GLU A 153 -11.36 5.91 7.67
N LEU A 154 -11.87 4.78 8.20
CA LEU A 154 -11.03 3.71 8.77
C LEU A 154 -10.14 3.03 7.73
N ILE A 155 -10.66 2.85 6.51
CA ILE A 155 -9.99 2.17 5.40
C ILE A 155 -9.40 3.14 4.38
N LYS A 156 -9.31 4.43 4.72
CA LYS A 156 -8.74 5.44 3.85
C LYS A 156 -7.31 5.05 3.47
N PRO A 157 -6.95 5.04 2.17
CA PRO A 157 -5.60 4.68 1.75
C PRO A 157 -4.55 5.56 2.45
N PRO A 158 -3.43 4.98 2.90
CA PRO A 158 -2.34 5.71 3.54
C PRO A 158 -1.45 6.49 2.55
N SER A 159 -1.95 6.67 1.32
CA SER A 159 -1.32 7.36 0.19
C SER A 159 -2.36 8.25 -0.50
N SER A 160 -1.91 9.30 -1.20
CA SER A 160 -2.76 10.12 -2.06
C SER A 160 -2.78 9.61 -3.51
N ASN A 161 -3.56 10.26 -4.35
CA ASN A 161 -3.54 10.07 -5.81
C ASN A 161 -2.71 11.15 -6.53
N ALA A 162 -1.94 11.94 -5.79
CA ALA A 162 -1.15 13.05 -6.32
C ALA A 162 0.34 12.80 -6.09
N TRP A 163 0.97 12.14 -7.06
CA TRP A 163 2.37 11.75 -7.01
C TRP A 163 3.20 12.56 -8.02
N TYR A 164 4.51 12.52 -7.84
CA TYR A 164 5.50 13.04 -8.77
C TYR A 164 6.63 12.04 -8.99
N ILE A 165 7.30 12.13 -10.13
CA ILE A 165 8.51 11.36 -10.43
C ILE A 165 9.58 12.25 -11.05
N ASN A 166 10.82 12.07 -10.61
CA ASN A 166 12.00 12.65 -11.23
C ASN A 166 13.03 11.55 -11.56
N ASP A 167 14.30 11.91 -11.71
CA ASP A 167 15.33 10.96 -12.09
C ASP A 167 15.71 9.97 -11.00
N ASP A 168 15.56 10.36 -9.73
CA ASP A 168 16.02 9.58 -8.57
C ASP A 168 14.88 8.94 -7.78
N VAL A 169 13.71 9.58 -7.71
CA VAL A 169 12.63 9.19 -6.82
C VAL A 169 11.25 9.30 -7.46
N ILE A 170 10.31 8.55 -6.87
CA ILE A 170 8.88 8.79 -6.97
C ILE A 170 8.37 9.19 -5.58
N GLY A 171 7.53 10.21 -5.48
CA GLY A 171 7.07 10.72 -4.19
C GLY A 171 5.60 11.13 -4.20
N ASP A 172 4.98 11.08 -3.03
CA ASP A 172 3.64 11.59 -2.78
C ASP A 172 3.73 13.10 -2.48
N LYS A 173 2.85 13.91 -3.07
CA LYS A 173 2.83 15.35 -2.83
C LYS A 173 2.21 15.70 -1.48
N LEU A 174 1.22 14.93 -1.05
CA LEU A 174 0.41 15.25 0.13
C LEU A 174 0.89 14.54 1.39
N LEU A 175 1.77 13.55 1.25
CA LEU A 175 2.25 12.72 2.35
C LEU A 175 3.78 12.58 2.29
N PRO A 176 4.45 12.36 3.44
CA PRO A 176 5.90 12.23 3.51
C PRO A 176 6.35 10.81 3.07
N ILE A 177 6.03 10.47 1.81
CA ILE A 177 6.36 9.19 1.17
C ILE A 177 7.25 9.49 -0.03
N VAL A 178 8.47 8.95 0.00
CA VAL A 178 9.44 9.07 -1.09
C VAL A 178 10.10 7.72 -1.27
N VAL A 179 10.06 7.18 -2.48
CA VAL A 179 10.63 5.89 -2.83
C VAL A 179 11.69 6.08 -3.92
N SER A 180 12.81 5.38 -3.76
CA SER A 180 13.86 5.35 -4.78
C SER A 180 13.33 4.76 -6.08
N LYS A 181 13.67 5.37 -7.21
CA LYS A 181 13.31 4.84 -8.53
C LYS A 181 13.92 3.45 -8.79
N ARG A 182 15.00 3.08 -8.09
CA ARG A 182 15.59 1.73 -8.14
C ARG A 182 14.66 0.64 -7.57
N ASP A 183 13.68 1.04 -6.75
CA ASP A 183 12.69 0.14 -6.17
C ASP A 183 11.38 0.10 -6.97
N VAL A 184 11.33 0.76 -8.12
CA VAL A 184 10.12 0.98 -8.90
C VAL A 184 10.31 0.53 -10.34
N THR A 185 9.38 -0.25 -10.85
CA THR A 185 9.37 -0.70 -12.25
C THR A 185 8.23 0.01 -12.98
N LYS A 186 8.54 0.65 -14.11
CA LYS A 186 7.50 1.18 -15.01
C LYS A 186 6.86 0.01 -15.76
N VAL A 187 5.53 -0.03 -15.75
CA VAL A 187 4.73 -1.02 -16.47
C VAL A 187 3.94 -0.29 -17.53
N ASP A 188 4.01 -0.74 -18.79
CA ASP A 188 3.32 -0.07 -19.91
C ASP A 188 2.01 -0.77 -20.31
N LEU A 189 1.91 -2.10 -20.12
CA LEU A 189 0.75 -2.91 -20.48
C LEU A 189 0.45 -3.96 -19.40
N PRO A 190 -0.82 -4.39 -19.22
CA PRO A 190 -2.02 -3.88 -19.89
C PRO A 190 -2.49 -2.52 -19.36
N ILE A 191 -2.08 -2.16 -18.14
CA ILE A 191 -2.43 -0.90 -17.48
C ILE A 191 -1.13 -0.11 -17.25
N PRO A 192 -0.97 1.09 -17.82
CA PRO A 192 0.25 1.86 -17.66
C PRO A 192 0.37 2.43 -16.25
N GLY A 193 1.55 2.30 -15.65
CA GLY A 193 1.81 2.76 -14.29
C GLY A 193 3.18 2.36 -13.76
N TYR A 194 3.27 2.29 -12.44
CA TYR A 194 4.50 2.04 -11.69
C TYR A 194 4.23 0.98 -10.62
N GLN A 195 4.99 -0.11 -10.66
CA GLN A 195 4.95 -1.17 -9.66
C GLN A 195 6.07 -0.94 -8.64
N PHE A 196 5.72 -0.92 -7.36
CA PHE A 196 6.68 -0.80 -6.27
C PHE A 196 7.15 -2.20 -5.84
N SER A 197 8.45 -2.39 -5.70
CA SER A 197 9.05 -3.71 -5.39
C SER A 197 9.94 -3.72 -4.16
N PHE A 198 10.55 -2.57 -3.82
CA PHE A 198 11.54 -2.44 -2.75
C PHE A 198 12.70 -3.45 -2.86
N ASN A 199 13.02 -3.89 -4.08
CA ASN A 199 14.02 -4.92 -4.31
C ASN A 199 15.46 -4.43 -4.10
N ALA A 200 15.73 -3.15 -4.31
CA ALA A 200 17.06 -2.57 -4.13
C ALA A 200 17.29 -2.16 -2.66
N SER A 201 16.30 -1.50 -2.03
CA SER A 201 16.46 -1.03 -0.65
C SER A 201 16.17 -2.08 0.42
N LYS A 202 15.21 -2.99 0.16
CA LYS A 202 14.63 -3.89 1.18
C LYS A 202 14.00 -3.16 2.38
N ILE A 203 13.70 -1.87 2.22
CA ILE A 203 13.02 -1.04 3.22
C ILE A 203 11.59 -0.81 2.73
N TYR A 204 10.69 -1.72 3.10
CA TYR A 204 9.28 -1.62 2.72
C TYR A 204 8.64 -0.38 3.34
N ASP A 205 7.78 0.32 2.59
CA ASP A 205 6.88 1.34 3.12
C ASP A 205 5.44 0.99 2.75
N LEU A 206 4.71 0.36 3.68
CA LEU A 206 3.33 -0.07 3.46
C LEU A 206 2.36 1.10 3.24
N ARG A 207 2.78 2.36 3.46
CA ARG A 207 2.02 3.55 3.07
C ARG A 207 2.01 3.76 1.55
N THR A 208 3.00 3.23 0.85
CA THR A 208 3.12 3.26 -0.62
C THR A 208 2.21 2.21 -1.26
N PRO A 209 1.41 2.50 -2.30
CA PRO A 209 0.63 1.46 -2.98
C PRO A 209 1.54 0.42 -3.66
N VAL A 210 1.06 -0.81 -3.89
CA VAL A 210 1.87 -1.80 -4.64
C VAL A 210 1.96 -1.46 -6.12
N PHE A 211 0.96 -0.72 -6.63
CA PHE A 211 0.90 -0.23 -8.00
C PHE A 211 0.27 1.16 -8.03
N LEU A 212 0.80 2.03 -8.88
CA LEU A 212 0.32 3.39 -9.06
C LEU A 212 0.08 3.66 -10.55
N HIS A 213 -1.13 4.09 -10.88
CA HIS A 213 -1.48 4.40 -12.27
C HIS A 213 -0.68 5.59 -12.80
N ALA A 214 -0.37 5.57 -14.09
CA ALA A 214 0.41 6.62 -14.73
C ALA A 214 -0.23 8.02 -14.59
N HIS A 215 -1.57 8.12 -14.60
CA HIS A 215 -2.29 9.39 -14.48
C HIS A 215 -2.18 10.03 -13.08
N CYS A 216 -1.81 9.26 -12.06
CA CYS A 216 -1.57 9.77 -10.70
C CYS A 216 -0.18 10.41 -10.56
N VAL A 217 0.72 10.22 -11.53
CA VAL A 217 2.13 10.60 -11.43
C VAL A 217 2.43 11.75 -12.38
N GLU A 218 2.75 12.91 -11.82
CA GLU A 218 3.25 14.04 -12.60
C GLU A 218 4.76 13.93 -12.84
N ARG A 219 5.19 14.26 -14.06
CA ARG A 219 6.59 14.58 -14.36
C ARG A 219 6.75 16.09 -14.44
N PRO A 220 7.45 16.73 -13.48
CA PRO A 220 7.69 18.17 -13.53
C PRO A 220 8.38 18.55 -14.83
N GLN A 221 7.89 19.60 -15.50
CA GLN A 221 8.53 20.12 -16.70
C GLN A 221 9.57 21.16 -16.31
N VAL A 222 10.85 20.88 -16.56
CA VAL A 222 11.95 21.79 -16.24
C VAL A 222 12.36 22.58 -17.49
N ASN A 223 12.34 23.90 -17.40
CA ASN A 223 12.78 24.80 -18.46
C ASN A 223 13.42 26.07 -17.88
N ASN A 224 14.65 26.39 -18.31
CA ASN A 224 15.41 27.59 -17.92
C ASN A 224 15.45 27.81 -16.39
N GLY A 225 15.83 26.78 -15.63
CA GLY A 225 15.98 26.84 -14.17
C GLY A 225 14.66 26.96 -13.39
N LYS A 226 13.52 26.83 -14.07
CA LYS A 226 12.18 26.81 -13.45
C LYS A 226 11.47 25.51 -13.79
N ALA A 227 10.79 24.94 -12.80
CA ALA A 227 9.93 23.79 -12.97
C ALA A 227 8.47 24.19 -12.98
N ILE A 228 7.67 23.49 -13.77
CA ILE A 228 6.22 23.59 -13.79
C ILE A 228 5.65 22.33 -13.14
N VAL A 229 4.90 22.52 -12.07
CA VAL A 229 4.24 21.46 -11.28
C VAL A 229 2.75 21.77 -11.13
N SER A 230 1.93 20.74 -10.93
CA SER A 230 0.48 20.89 -10.74
C SER A 230 0.13 20.82 -9.26
N CYS A 231 -0.72 21.75 -8.82
CA CYS A 231 -1.30 21.72 -7.49
C CYS A 231 -2.10 20.42 -7.28
N PRO A 232 -1.83 19.65 -6.20
CA PRO A 232 -2.53 18.40 -5.94
C PRO A 232 -4.03 18.59 -5.61
N SER A 233 -4.45 19.79 -5.20
CA SER A 233 -5.83 20.06 -4.78
C SER A 233 -6.72 20.70 -5.86
N CYS A 234 -6.16 21.50 -6.77
CA CYS A 234 -6.95 22.20 -7.80
C CYS A 234 -6.35 22.14 -9.21
N SER A 235 -5.31 21.34 -9.42
CA SER A 235 -4.61 21.16 -10.71
C SER A 235 -4.00 22.42 -11.34
N GLN A 236 -4.03 23.57 -10.64
CA GLN A 236 -3.37 24.80 -11.08
C GLN A 236 -1.87 24.56 -11.32
N LYS A 237 -1.38 24.96 -12.50
CA LYS A 237 0.05 24.96 -12.80
C LYS A 237 0.77 26.04 -11.99
N CYS A 238 1.78 25.62 -11.25
CA CYS A 238 2.61 26.45 -10.38
C CYS A 238 4.03 26.43 -10.95
N ARG A 239 4.62 27.63 -11.12
CA ARG A 239 5.99 27.79 -11.60
C ARG A 239 6.89 28.01 -10.39
N VAL A 240 7.86 27.12 -10.21
CA VAL A 240 8.77 27.13 -9.05
C VAL A 240 10.22 27.10 -9.51
N PRO A 241 11.16 27.64 -8.73
CA PRO A 241 12.58 27.44 -8.99
C PRO A 241 12.96 25.96 -8.87
N VAL A 242 13.97 25.53 -9.62
CA VAL A 242 14.52 24.16 -9.52
C VAL A 242 15.44 24.08 -8.32
N PHE A 243 15.06 23.26 -7.33
CA PHE A 243 15.84 22.92 -6.15
C PHE A 243 15.62 21.45 -5.79
N HIS A 244 16.57 20.84 -5.09
CA HIS A 244 16.49 19.42 -4.70
C HIS A 244 15.19 19.09 -3.93
N THR A 245 14.75 19.99 -3.06
CA THR A 245 13.43 19.97 -2.41
C THR A 245 12.87 21.39 -2.43
N VAL A 246 11.63 21.55 -2.88
CA VAL A 246 10.92 22.84 -2.91
C VAL A 246 9.60 22.73 -2.15
N GLU A 247 9.31 23.75 -1.36
CA GLU A 247 7.96 23.99 -0.83
C GLU A 247 7.18 24.83 -1.83
N VAL A 248 6.02 24.31 -2.26
CA VAL A 248 5.17 24.96 -3.25
C VAL A 248 3.89 25.40 -2.57
N LYS A 249 3.54 26.68 -2.76
CA LYS A 249 2.25 27.24 -2.35
C LYS A 249 1.42 27.57 -3.57
N CYS A 250 0.27 26.93 -3.72
CA CYS A 250 -0.63 27.19 -4.83
C CYS A 250 -1.18 28.61 -4.75
N PRO A 251 -1.06 29.44 -5.80
CA PRO A 251 -1.59 30.80 -5.78
C PRO A 251 -3.12 30.83 -5.76
N ASN A 252 -3.77 29.79 -6.31
CA ASN A 252 -5.22 29.69 -6.43
C ASN A 252 -5.88 29.21 -5.12
N CYS A 253 -5.67 27.95 -4.72
CA CYS A 253 -6.33 27.35 -3.54
C CYS A 253 -5.53 27.43 -2.24
N LYS A 254 -4.34 28.04 -2.25
CA LYS A 254 -3.44 28.17 -1.08
C LYS A 254 -2.91 26.87 -0.47
N GLN A 255 -3.19 25.71 -1.08
CA GLN A 255 -2.55 24.44 -0.73
C GLN A 255 -1.03 24.58 -0.70
N VAL A 256 -0.41 24.03 0.33
CA VAL A 256 1.05 23.93 0.46
C VAL A 256 1.45 22.46 0.38
N TRP A 257 2.56 22.17 -0.30
CA TRP A 257 3.16 20.83 -0.32
C TRP A 257 4.66 20.90 -0.56
N GLN A 258 5.36 19.80 -0.28
CA GLN A 258 6.79 19.65 -0.56
C GLN A 258 7.00 18.65 -1.70
N GLN A 259 7.97 18.93 -2.56
CA GLN A 259 8.28 18.10 -3.71
C GLN A 259 9.77 18.15 -4.06
N ARG A 260 10.34 17.01 -4.47
CA ARG A 260 11.69 16.96 -5.05
C ARG A 260 11.62 17.18 -6.56
N ILE A 261 12.47 18.07 -7.07
CA ILE A 261 12.54 18.46 -8.48
C ILE A 261 13.91 18.11 -9.00
#